data_AF-A0A950KX66-F1
#
_entry.id   AF-A0A950KX66-F1
#
_cell.length_a   1.000
_cell.length_b   1.000
_cell.length_c   1.000
_cell.angle_alpha   90.00
_cell.angle_beta   90.00
_cell.angle_gamma   90.00
#
_symmetry.space_group_name_H-M   'P 1'
#
loop_
_entity.id
_entity.type
_entity.pdbx_description
1 polymer ?
#
loop_
_entity_poly.entity_id
_entity_poly.type
_entity_poly.pdbx_seq_one_letter_code
_entity_poly.pdbx_strand_id
1 'polypeptide(L)' 'AGLTQLEAMGVGVKEIYWTLGNHDMVSIVDAPDDETLAAALLKLASRGNFRTTTLRALSADEMRAVIARAS' A
#
# COMPACT_ATOMS: atom_id res chain seq x y z
N ALA A 1 -2.67 -13.30 9.17
CA ALA A 1 -4.14 -13.27 8.95
C ALA A 1 -4.61 -12.07 8.11
N GLY A 2 -4.09 -10.86 8.32
CA GLY A 2 -4.42 -9.69 7.48
C GLY A 2 -3.76 -9.72 6.09
N LEU A 3 -2.46 -9.97 6.06
CA LEU A 3 -1.65 -9.94 4.83
C LEU A 3 -1.98 -11.07 3.85
N THR A 4 -2.24 -12.27 4.37
CA THR A 4 -2.73 -13.42 3.60
C THR A 4 -4.05 -13.14 2.86
N GLN A 5 -4.84 -12.18 3.34
CA GLN A 5 -6.07 -11.76 2.68
C GLN A 5 -5.80 -10.78 1.54
N LEU A 6 -4.80 -9.92 1.65
CA LEU A 6 -4.37 -9.04 0.56
C LEU A 6 -3.92 -9.88 -0.62
N GLU A 7 -3.09 -10.90 -0.37
CA GLU A 7 -2.60 -11.82 -1.39
C GLU A 7 -3.75 -12.59 -2.07
N ALA A 8 -4.73 -13.07 -1.29
CA ALA A 8 -5.92 -13.73 -1.82
C ALA A 8 -6.79 -12.82 -2.71
N MET A 9 -6.64 -11.50 -2.59
CA MET A 9 -7.34 -10.51 -3.40
C MET A 9 -6.47 -9.93 -4.53
N GLY A 10 -5.30 -10.53 -4.80
CA GLY A 10 -4.42 -10.10 -5.89
C GLY A 10 -3.45 -8.97 -5.53
N VAL A 11 -3.36 -8.60 -4.25
CA VAL A 11 -2.38 -7.61 -3.75
C VAL A 11 -1.16 -8.34 -3.21
N GLY A 12 -0.03 -8.21 -3.92
CA GLY A 12 1.23 -8.83 -3.53
C GLY A 12 1.92 -8.03 -2.44
N VAL A 13 2.29 -8.69 -1.34
CA VAL A 13 3.08 -8.07 -0.26
C VAL A 13 4.56 -8.29 -0.53
N LYS A 14 5.34 -7.21 -0.66
CA LYS A 14 6.78 -7.28 -0.92
C LYS A 14 7.57 -7.34 0.38
N GLU A 15 7.32 -6.38 1.26
CA GLU A 15 8.09 -6.17 2.47
C GLU A 15 7.19 -5.63 3.58
N ILE A 16 7.55 -5.97 4.82
CA ILE A 16 6.85 -5.55 6.02
C ILE A 16 7.88 -5.11 7.04
N TYR A 17 7.65 -3.93 7.60
CA TYR A 17 8.48 -3.35 8.63
C TYR A 17 7.62 -3.01 9.84
N TRP A 18 8.12 -3.31 11.02
CA TRP A 18 7.53 -2.87 12.28
C TRP A 18 8.22 -1.57 12.69
N THR A 19 7.41 -0.58 13.02
CA THR A 19 7.88 0.77 13.31
C THR A 19 7.48 1.18 14.72
N LEU A 20 8.32 1.96 15.37
CA LEU A 20 8.01 2.59 16.65
C LEU A 20 7.65 4.05 16.38
N GLY A 21 6.37 4.39 16.51
CA GLY A 21 5.87 5.74 16.21
C GLY A 21 4.36 5.75 15.98
N ASN A 22 3.89 6.70 15.18
CA ASN A 22 2.44 6.91 14.95
C ASN A 22 1.77 5.79 14.13
N HIS A 23 2.56 4.93 13.51
CA HIS A 23 2.11 3.73 12.82
C HIS A 23 2.96 2.57 13.31
N ASP A 24 2.34 1.44 13.62
CA ASP A 24 3.03 0.25 14.15
C ASP A 24 3.66 -0.59 13.03
N MET A 25 3.25 -0.36 11.78
CA MET A 25 3.67 -1.14 10.63
C MET A 25 3.67 -0.30 9.35
N VAL A 26 4.65 -0.56 8.49
CA VAL A 26 4.72 -0.11 7.10
C VAL A 26 4.86 -1.35 6.20
N SER A 27 4.11 -1.40 5.11
CA SER A 27 4.21 -2.50 4.14
C SER A 27 4.33 -1.96 2.73
N ILE A 28 5.21 -2.58 1.94
CA ILE A 28 5.30 -2.34 0.50
C ILE A 28 4.43 -3.39 -0.19
N VAL A 29 3.48 -2.95 -1.00
CA VAL A 29 2.55 -3.81 -1.70
C VAL A 29 2.43 -3.40 -3.16
N ASP A 30 2.20 -4.36 -4.04
CA ASP A 30 1.86 -4.15 -5.45
C ASP A 30 0.45 -4.68 -5.73
N ALA A 31 -0.29 -3.99 -6.58
CA ALA A 31 -1.59 -4.41 -7.08
C ALA A 31 -1.64 -4.20 -8.61
N PRO A 32 -2.48 -4.95 -9.34
CA PRO A 32 -2.63 -4.77 -10.79
C PRO A 32 -3.24 -3.41 -11.15
N ASP A 33 -4.09 -2.86 -10.28
CA ASP A 33 -4.77 -1.58 -10.43
C ASP A 33 -5.19 -1.02 -9.06
N ASP A 34 -5.57 0.27 -9.04
CA ASP A 34 -5.95 1.00 -7.83
C ASP A 34 -7.26 0.46 -7.23
N GLU A 35 -8.19 0.00 -8.06
CA GLU A 35 -9.46 -0.59 -7.64
C GLU A 35 -9.25 -1.87 -6.83
N THR A 36 -8.36 -2.75 -7.28
CA THR A 36 -7.98 -3.99 -6.59
C THR A 36 -7.34 -3.70 -5.25
N LEU A 37 -6.42 -2.72 -5.19
CA LEU A 37 -5.80 -2.29 -3.94
C LEU A 37 -6.84 -1.73 -2.96
N ALA A 38 -7.71 -0.83 -3.43
CA ALA A 38 -8.74 -0.20 -2.62
C ALA A 38 -9.73 -1.23 -2.04
N ALA A 39 -10.18 -2.20 -2.85
CA ALA A 39 -11.07 -3.26 -2.40
C ALA A 39 -10.42 -4.15 -1.32
N ALA A 40 -9.14 -4.51 -1.50
CA ALA A 40 -8.39 -5.30 -0.54
C ALA A 40 -8.17 -4.56 0.79
N LEU A 41 -7.79 -3.29 0.74
CA LEU A 41 -7.59 -2.46 1.94
C LEU A 41 -8.90 -2.19 2.68
N LEU A 42 -10.01 -1.96 1.97
CA LEU A 42 -11.32 -1.82 2.59
C LEU A 42 -11.73 -3.09 3.32
N LYS A 43 -11.51 -4.25 2.70
CA LYS A 43 -11.78 -5.56 3.32
C LYS A 43 -10.89 -5.81 4.55
N LEU A 44 -9.62 -5.40 4.50
CA LEU A 44 -8.71 -5.48 5.62
C LEU A 44 -9.18 -4.57 6.78
N ALA A 45 -9.51 -3.31 6.48
CA ALA A 45 -9.98 -2.33 7.45
C ALA A 45 -11.34 -2.70 8.06
N SER A 46 -12.21 -3.39 7.31
CA SER A 46 -13.53 -3.82 7.80
C SER A 46 -13.47 -4.79 9.00
N ARG A 47 -12.29 -5.35 9.30
CA ARG A 47 -12.06 -6.18 10.49
C ARG A 47 -11.88 -5.37 11.77
N GLY A 48 -11.79 -4.04 11.67
CA GLY A 48 -11.74 -3.11 12.79
C GLY A 48 -10.40 -2.99 13.51
N ASN A 49 -9.45 -3.89 13.24
CA ASN A 49 -8.12 -3.90 13.83
C ASN A 49 -7.04 -3.23 12.96
N PHE A 50 -7.35 -2.86 11.71
CA PHE A 50 -6.45 -2.14 10.82
C PHE A 50 -7.02 -0.77 10.49
N ARG A 51 -6.18 0.26 10.64
CA ARG A 51 -6.35 1.58 10.03
C ARG A 51 -5.18 1.80 9.09
N THR A 52 -5.47 2.09 7.83
CA THR A 52 -4.46 2.17 6.78
C THR A 52 -4.33 3.60 6.28
N THR A 53 -3.09 4.06 6.13
CA THR A 53 -2.74 5.25 5.35
C THR A 53 -2.05 4.78 4.08
N THR A 54 -2.70 4.94 2.94
CA THR A 54 -2.16 4.47 1.65
C THR A 54 -1.35 5.58 0.99
N LEU A 55 -0.13 5.25 0.56
CA LEU A 55 0.76 6.16 -0.15
C LEU A 55 1.07 5.55 -1.51
N ARG A 56 0.75 6.26 -2.60
CA ARG A 56 1.22 5.86 -3.93
C ARG A 56 2.72 6.12 -4.00
N ALA A 57 3.49 5.06 -4.17
CA ALA A 57 4.91 5.17 -4.45
C ALA A 57 5.12 5.55 -5.92
N LEU A 58 5.90 6.60 -6.16
CA LEU A 58 6.40 6.93 -7.49
C LEU A 58 7.79 6.34 -7.64
N SER A 59 8.04 5.70 -8.77
CA SER A 59 9.39 5.32 -9.18
C SER A 59 10.27 6.57 -9.38
N ALA A 60 11.59 6.36 -9.39
CA ALA A 60 12.52 7.44 -9.67
C ALA A 60 12.27 8.10 -11.04
N ASP A 61 11.85 7.33 -12.05
CA ASP A 61 11.52 7.86 -13.38
C ASP A 61 10.21 8.66 -13.40
N GLU A 62 9.15 8.17 -12.73
CA GLU A 62 7.92 8.94 -12.56
C GLU A 62 8.19 10.26 -11.84
N MET A 63 8.99 10.24 -10.77
CA MET A 63 9.34 11.44 -10.03
C MET A 63 10.18 12.42 -10.87
N ARG A 64 11.12 11.92 -11.70
CA ARG A 64 11.86 12.75 -12.67
C ARG A 64 10.92 13.44 -13.65
N ALA A 65 9.93 12.72 -14.19
CA ALA A 65 8.94 13.29 -15.10
C ALA A 65 8.07 14.37 -14.40
N VAL A 66 7.68 14.14 -13.14
CA VAL A 66 6.96 15.13 -12.32
C VAL A 66 7.78 16.41 -12.14
N ILE A 67 9.07 16.29 -11.80
CA ILE A 67 9.98 17.44 -11.65
C ILE A 67 10.09 18.23 -12.96
N ALA A 68 10.31 17.52 -14.08
CA ALA A 68 10.42 18.15 -15.39
C ALA A 68 9.15 18.91 -15.80
N ARG A 69 7.96 18.42 -15.41
CA ARG A 69 6.68 19.08 -15.68
C ARG A 69 6.43 20.33 -14.83
N ALA A 70 7.04 20.38 -13.64
CA ALA A 70 6.89 21.50 -12.71
C ALA A 70 7.90 22.63 -12.93
N SER A 71 8.93 22.38 -13.74
CA SER A 71 10.01 23.31 -14.10
C SER A 71 9.65 24.07 -15.37
#